data_AF-A0A8T4ML34-F1
#
_entry.id   AF-A0A8T4ML34-F1
#
_cell.length_a   1.000
_cell.length_b   1.000
_cell.length_c   1.000
_cell.angle_alpha   90.00
_cell.angle_beta   90.00
_cell.angle_gamma   90.00
#
_symmetry.space_group_name_H-M   'P 1'
#
loop_
_entity.id
_entity.type
_entity.pdbx_description
1 polymer ?
#
loop_
_entity_poly.entity_id
_entity_poly.type
_entity_poly.pdbx_seq_one_letter_code
_entity_poly.pdbx_strand_id
1 'polypeptide(L)'
;METNLTLKFKGKEAELLEELIKQGLFSSKSEAIRAALIHYFIELGLLGREQQWKEIQSFKKRGVTLEKLEKDIRVIKEKRK
;
A
#
# COMPACT_ATOMS: atom_id res chain seq x y z
N MET A 1 -7.87 7.27 16.19
CA MET A 1 -6.72 7.29 17.11
C MET A 1 -5.48 7.02 16.28
N GLU A 2 -4.47 7.87 16.35
CA GLU A 2 -3.22 7.74 15.60
C GLU A 2 -2.09 7.38 16.58
N THR A 3 -1.15 6.54 16.14
CA THR A 3 0.03 6.17 16.92
C THR A 3 1.27 6.22 16.04
N ASN A 4 2.38 6.65 16.62
CA ASN A 4 3.67 6.77 15.93
C ASN A 4 4.65 5.75 16.51
N LEU A 5 5.46 5.16 15.64
CA LEU A 5 6.47 4.16 16.01
C LEU A 5 7.74 4.36 15.20
N THR A 6 8.89 4.30 15.87
CA THR A 6 10.21 4.26 15.24
C THR A 6 10.72 2.84 15.25
N LEU A 7 11.04 2.30 14.07
CA LEU A 7 11.55 0.94 13.90
C LEU A 7 12.96 0.97 13.31
N LYS A 8 13.81 0.05 13.79
CA LYS A 8 15.15 -0.17 13.23
C LYS A 8 15.23 -1.56 12.61
N PHE A 9 15.14 -1.60 11.28
CA PHE A 9 15.33 -2.81 10.50
C PHE A 9 16.83 -3.09 10.30
N LYS A 10 17.20 -4.37 10.28
CA LYS A 10 18.61 -4.78 10.10
C LYS A 10 18.72 -5.94 9.12
N GLY A 11 19.87 -6.03 8.45
CA GLY A 11 20.17 -7.11 7.52
C GLY A 11 19.06 -7.31 6.49
N LYS A 12 18.51 -8.54 6.44
CA LYS A 12 17.54 -8.93 5.42
C LYS A 12 16.24 -8.14 5.44
N GLU A 13 15.79 -7.72 6.62
CA GLU A 13 14.56 -6.93 6.75
C GLU A 13 14.71 -5.56 6.07
N ALA A 14 15.87 -4.92 6.25
CA ALA A 14 16.16 -3.63 5.63
C ALA A 14 16.27 -3.77 4.11
N GLU A 15 16.90 -4.84 3.61
CA GLU A 15 16.98 -5.14 2.17
C GLU A 15 15.59 -5.34 1.55
N LEU A 16 14.75 -6.18 2.16
CA LEU A 16 13.40 -6.45 1.67
C LEU A 16 12.56 -5.18 1.66
N LEU A 17 12.63 -4.39 2.73
CA LEU A 17 11.88 -3.14 2.82
C LEU A 17 12.30 -2.14 1.72
N GLU A 18 13.60 -2.09 1.36
CA GLU A 18 14.05 -1.25 0.24
C GLU A 18 13.60 -1.80 -1.12
N GLU A 19 13.66 -3.12 -1.30
CA GLU A 19 13.26 -3.76 -2.56
C GLU A 19 11.78 -3.50 -2.88
N LEU A 20 10.92 -3.54 -1.86
CA LEU A 20 9.50 -3.20 -1.99
C LEU A 20 9.27 -1.78 -2.56
N ILE A 21 10.14 -0.83 -2.24
CA ILE A 21 10.06 0.53 -2.78
C ILE A 21 10.67 0.61 -4.17
N LYS A 22 11.83 -0.03 -4.39
CA LYS A 22 12.51 -0.06 -5.69
C LYS A 22 11.66 -0.67 -6.80
N GLN A 23 10.94 -1.76 -6.50
CA GLN A 23 10.02 -2.40 -7.42
C GLN A 23 8.75 -1.57 -7.67
N GLY A 24 8.55 -0.47 -6.93
CA GLY A 24 7.39 0.39 -7.05
C GLY A 24 6.11 -0.24 -6.51
N LEU A 25 6.21 -1.29 -5.68
CA LEU A 25 5.05 -1.93 -5.05
C LEU A 25 4.41 -1.01 -4.00
N PHE A 26 5.21 -0.21 -3.32
CA PHE A 26 4.76 0.80 -2.36
C PHE A 26 5.44 2.14 -2.58
N SER A 27 4.76 3.22 -2.22
CA SER A 27 5.30 4.59 -2.38
C SER A 27 6.28 4.97 -1.26
N SER A 28 6.20 4.31 -0.11
CA SER A 28 7.06 4.58 1.05
C SER A 28 7.22 3.35 1.94
N LYS A 29 8.32 3.31 2.71
CA LYS A 29 8.58 2.24 3.69
C LYS A 29 7.46 2.13 4.73
N SER A 30 6.95 3.26 5.19
CA SER A 30 5.85 3.29 6.18
C SER A 30 4.57 2.68 5.61
N GLU A 31 4.29 2.88 4.32
CA GLU A 31 3.16 2.24 3.65
C GLU A 31 3.34 0.73 3.56
N ALA A 32 4.53 0.28 3.16
CA ALA A 32 4.86 -1.15 3.09
C ALA A 32 4.69 -1.84 4.46
N ILE A 33 5.16 -1.23 5.55
CA ILE A 33 5.01 -1.78 6.91
C ILE A 33 3.54 -1.83 7.35
N ARG A 34 2.76 -0.77 7.08
CA ARG A 34 1.31 -0.80 7.38
C ARG A 34 0.60 -1.91 6.61
N ALA A 35 0.92 -2.09 5.33
CA ALA A 35 0.36 -3.16 4.50
C ALA A 35 0.75 -4.56 5.02
N ALA A 36 2.01 -4.74 5.41
CA ALA A 36 2.50 -6.00 5.99
C ALA A 36 1.77 -6.38 7.29
N LEU A 37 1.49 -5.41 8.16
CA LEU A 37 0.71 -5.65 9.40
C LEU A 37 -0.70 -6.12 9.10
N ILE A 38 -1.40 -5.46 8.17
CA ILE A 38 -2.75 -5.86 7.77
C ILE A 38 -2.73 -7.28 7.17
N HIS A 39 -1.79 -7.55 6.27
CA HIS A 39 -1.63 -8.87 5.67
C HIS A 39 -1.38 -9.94 6.74
N TYR A 40 -0.49 -9.68 7.70
CA TYR A 40 -0.18 -10.63 8.76
C TYR A 40 -1.41 -10.96 9.62
N PHE A 41 -2.23 -9.97 9.98
CA PHE A 41 -3.47 -10.22 10.73
C PHE A 41 -4.50 -11.03 9.93
N ILE A 42 -4.56 -10.84 8.61
CA ILE A 42 -5.41 -11.65 7.73
C ILE A 42 -4.93 -13.10 7.71
N GLU A 43 -3.62 -13.33 7.56
CA GLU A 43 -3.03 -14.67 7.56
C GLU A 43 -3.22 -15.39 8.89
N LEU A 44 -3.19 -14.66 10.01
CA LEU A 44 -3.50 -15.20 11.34
C LEU A 44 -5.01 -15.44 11.56
N GLY A 45 -5.87 -15.10 10.61
CA GLY A 45 -7.33 -15.21 10.76
C GLY A 45 -7.94 -14.24 11.77
N LEU A 46 -7.15 -13.26 12.25
CA LEU A 46 -7.59 -12.23 13.20
C LEU A 46 -8.37 -11.11 12.51
N LEU A 47 -8.25 -11.01 11.18
CA LEU A 47 -9.02 -10.10 10.34
C LEU A 47 -9.73 -10.89 9.23
N GLY A 48 -11.06 -10.86 9.24
CA GLY A 48 -11.88 -11.49 8.21
C GLY A 48 -11.78 -10.77 6.87
N ARG A 49 -11.26 -11.45 5.83
CA ARG A 49 -11.08 -10.89 4.47
C ARG A 49 -12.35 -10.27 3.90
N GLU A 50 -13.49 -10.95 4.07
CA GLU A 50 -14.77 -10.48 3.54
C GLU A 50 -15.25 -9.20 4.21
N GLN A 51 -15.10 -9.11 5.53
CA GLN A 51 -15.49 -7.94 6.32
C GLN A 51 -14.62 -6.73 5.95
N GLN A 52 -13.31 -6.93 5.82
CA GLN A 52 -12.41 -5.86 5.38
C GLN A 52 -12.73 -5.38 3.97
N TRP A 53 -13.04 -6.29 3.04
CA TRP A 53 -13.42 -5.90 1.70
C TRP A 53 -14.69 -5.04 1.70
N LYS A 54 -15.69 -5.39 2.53
CA LYS A 54 -16.89 -4.58 2.73
C LYS A 54 -16.56 -3.20 3.30
N GLU A 55 -15.68 -3.12 4.29
CA GLU A 55 -15.22 -1.85 4.86
C GLU A 55 -14.47 -0.99 3.82
N ILE A 56 -13.54 -1.57 3.07
CA ILE A 56 -12.83 -0.89 1.97
C ILE A 56 -13.82 -0.33 0.94
N GLN A 57 -14.84 -1.13 0.58
CA GLN A 57 -15.87 -0.72 -0.37
C GLN A 57 -16.81 0.36 0.18
N SER A 58 -16.95 0.47 1.49
CA SER A 58 -17.78 1.49 2.14
C SER A 58 -17.15 2.89 2.06
N PHE A 59 -15.83 2.99 1.87
CA PHE A 59 -15.18 4.27 1.61
C PHE A 59 -15.61 4.83 0.26
N LYS A 60 -15.82 6.15 0.21
CA LYS A 60 -16.22 6.86 -1.00
C LYS A 60 -15.17 6.64 -2.09
N LYS A 61 -15.50 5.79 -3.07
CA LYS A 61 -14.64 5.56 -4.24
C LYS A 61 -14.43 6.90 -4.96
N ARG A 62 -13.20 7.23 -5.31
CA ARG A 62 -12.96 8.31 -6.28
C ARG A 62 -13.56 7.82 -7.59
N GLY A 63 -14.64 8.45 -8.04
CA GLY A 63 -15.23 8.21 -9.35
C GLY A 63 -14.28 8.70 -10.45
N VAL A 64 -13.18 7.99 -10.66
CA VAL A 64 -12.24 8.26 -11.74
C VAL A 64 -12.80 7.55 -12.95
N THR A 65 -13.20 8.31 -13.97
CA THR A 65 -13.60 7.73 -15.26
C THR A 65 -12.38 7.10 -15.93
N LEU A 66 -12.62 6.14 -16.84
CA LEU A 66 -11.57 5.50 -17.61
C LEU A 66 -10.71 6.54 -18.35
N GLU A 67 -11.33 7.57 -18.96
CA GLU A 67 -10.56 8.60 -19.68
C GLU A 67 -9.64 9.40 -18.75
N LYS A 68 -10.12 9.68 -17.53
CA LYS A 68 -9.31 10.39 -16.53
C LYS A 68 -8.14 9.53 -16.06
N LEU A 69 -8.36 8.23 -15.85
CA LEU A 69 -7.32 7.29 -15.47
C LEU A 69 -6.26 7.15 -16.57
N GLU A 70 -6.67 7.03 -17.84
CA GLU A 70 -5.75 6.96 -18.98
C GLU A 70 -4.89 8.21 -19.10
N LYS A 71 -5.49 9.40 -18.93
CA LYS A 71 -4.78 10.67 -18.94
C LYS A 71 -3.75 10.73 -17.80
N ASP A 72 -4.14 10.34 -16.59
CA ASP A 72 -3.25 10.34 -15.43
C ASP A 72 -2.07 9.38 -15.62
N ILE A 73 -2.32 8.17 -16.15
CA ILE A 73 -1.27 7.19 -16.47
C ILE A 73 -0.30 7.76 -17.52
N ARG A 74 -0.82 8.42 -18.56
CA ARG A 74 0.01 9.03 -19.61
C ARG A 74 0.92 10.11 -19.05
N VAL A 75 0.39 11.02 -18.23
CA VAL A 75 1.17 12.08 -17.57
C VAL A 75 2.25 11.50 -16.68
N ILE A 76 1.95 10.44 -15.92
CA ILE A 76 2.94 9.78 -15.06
C ILE A 76 4.06 9.15 -15.89
N LYS A 77 3.74 8.50 -17.01
CA LYS A 77 4.73 7.90 -17.92
C LYS A 77 5.62 8.95 -18.58
N GLU A 78 5.06 10.09 -18.97
CA GLU A 78 5.81 11.19 -19.58
C GLU A 78 6.73 11.89 -18.56
N LYS A 79 6.32 12.01 -17.28
CA LYS A 79 7.16 12.56 -16.19
C LYS A 79 8.30 11.64 -15.73
N ARG A 80 8.26 10.36 -16.09
CA ARG A 80 9.30 9.37 -15.75
C ARG A 80 10.35 9.18 -16.86
N LYS A 81 10.20 9.83 -18.02
CA LYS A 81 11.23 9.95 -19.06
C LYS A 81 12.15 11.14 -18.76
#